data_AF-A0A4Q2DW62-F1
#
_entry.id   AF-A0A4Q2DW62-F1
#
_cell.length_a   1.000
_cell.length_b   1.000
_cell.length_c   1.000
_cell.angle_alpha   90.00
_cell.angle_beta   90.00
_cell.angle_gamma   90.00
#
_symmetry.space_group_name_H-M   'P 1'
#
loop_
_entity.id
_entity.type
_entity.pdbx_description
1 polymer ?
#
loop_
_entity_poly.entity_id
_entity_poly.type
_entity_poly.pdbx_seq_one_letter_code
_entity_poly.pdbx_strand_id
1 'polypeptide(L)'
;MLRPLLRPRALPRAPFHRQLPRTCTPIRPIFSFLRRKPDPDASKPKAQAPLLTEDNLFHPFSKSPFPAIQARGEAIKKLAPCPVCYSSSSACGHDHSPKAVKFECPDCGWPTHCSEEHWKEDEEHHKYCTRLREANEDEHDLRSGRRMKEFELPGPQGFEETISFANWDVFWYTRGFPSMDTERSRRHASKLLTYPVTIGGALHQYSGITLNNQRLTPEGSRSLAALRSTLHVPTGAPETAEATVGKPQVRIFILGARAESSLPPHVWEQLTMLFPSTHFHLFFIGPQVSLPKPKQSSSTTATAEPSAAPPSQEEASSAKEEQGQDGEKSTYLPNVYQPPTPAPIPSMKRTRSSLQRYGVPSYTVPYTPFLTITGMQANYADVHAQFQHTLDPYSDLFFFFSPGFGFPSPDSVNPETGEPLLQIASPTDWGPVLPMLLASKCSIFVTGFSPTDVERDVRSLSAAPDVAGEFEWVITPGPNTFGSEKWEIADFDPRVMVKTNWGIWAIRGKSRDVQEHGKFSKFLPF
;
A
#
# COMPACT_ATOMS: atom_id res chain seq x y z
N MET A 1 -21.24 60.18 -43.08
CA MET A 1 -20.20 59.41 -43.80
C MET A 1 -20.16 58.01 -43.23
N LEU A 2 -20.60 56.99 -43.97
CA LEU A 2 -20.60 55.60 -43.52
C LEU A 2 -19.24 54.95 -43.77
N ARG A 3 -18.63 54.35 -42.75
CA ARG A 3 -17.46 53.47 -42.91
C ARG A 3 -17.93 52.04 -43.26
N PRO A 4 -17.34 51.36 -44.26
CA PRO A 4 -17.78 50.03 -44.67
C PRO A 4 -17.28 48.94 -43.71
N LEU A 5 -18.12 47.93 -43.48
CA LEU A 5 -17.79 46.72 -42.74
C LEU A 5 -16.84 45.84 -43.57
N LEU A 6 -15.65 45.56 -43.04
CA LEU A 6 -14.72 44.59 -43.63
C LEU A 6 -15.16 43.16 -43.27
N ARG A 7 -15.54 42.37 -44.28
CA ARG A 7 -15.75 40.92 -44.12
C ARG A 7 -14.41 40.23 -43.76
N PRO A 8 -14.39 39.25 -42.84
CA PRO A 8 -13.22 38.40 -42.65
C PRO A 8 -13.00 37.54 -43.90
N ARG A 9 -11.74 37.48 -44.34
CA ARG A 9 -11.31 36.78 -45.56
C ARG A 9 -11.25 35.27 -45.29
N ALA A 10 -12.04 34.48 -45.99
CA ALA A 10 -12.00 33.02 -45.85
C ALA A 10 -10.62 32.48 -46.28
N LEU A 11 -9.94 31.78 -45.37
CA LEU A 11 -8.73 31.02 -45.69
C LEU A 11 -9.13 29.73 -46.44
N PRO A 12 -8.42 29.35 -47.52
CA PRO A 12 -8.71 28.12 -48.23
C PRO A 12 -8.39 26.91 -47.34
N ARG A 13 -9.36 26.00 -47.20
CA ARG A 13 -9.15 24.68 -46.57
C ARG A 13 -8.10 23.92 -47.39
N ALA A 14 -6.92 23.70 -46.83
CA ALA A 14 -6.00 22.70 -47.36
C ALA A 14 -6.61 21.30 -47.18
N PRO A 15 -6.50 20.39 -48.17
CA PRO A 15 -6.96 19.03 -47.99
C PRO A 15 -6.07 18.31 -46.96
N PHE A 16 -6.68 17.75 -45.91
CA PHE A 16 -6.00 16.87 -44.98
C PHE A 16 -5.54 15.61 -45.71
N HIS A 17 -4.25 15.57 -46.10
CA HIS A 17 -3.64 14.34 -46.57
C HIS A 17 -3.55 13.35 -45.41
N ARG A 18 -4.39 12.31 -45.47
CA ARG A 18 -4.44 11.18 -44.55
C ARG A 18 -3.09 10.46 -44.55
N GLN A 19 -2.20 10.81 -43.61
CA GLN A 19 -0.93 10.11 -43.44
C GLN A 19 -1.19 8.72 -42.86
N LEU A 20 -1.20 7.72 -43.74
CA LEU A 20 -1.08 6.32 -43.34
C LEU A 20 0.29 6.12 -42.65
N PRO A 21 0.38 5.29 -41.58
CA PRO A 21 1.64 5.03 -40.92
C PRO A 21 2.63 4.42 -41.91
N ARG A 22 3.78 5.08 -42.09
CA ARG A 22 4.86 4.60 -42.96
C ARG A 22 5.41 3.30 -42.39
N THR A 23 5.19 2.20 -43.11
CA THR A 23 5.89 0.94 -42.88
C THR A 23 7.39 1.16 -43.05
N CYS A 24 8.15 0.98 -41.98
CA CYS A 24 9.61 1.10 -42.02
C CYS A 24 10.19 -0.10 -42.76
N THR A 25 10.48 0.05 -44.06
CA THR A 25 11.24 -0.92 -44.83
C THR A 25 12.71 -0.88 -44.39
N PRO A 26 13.29 -1.99 -43.89
CA PRO A 26 14.68 -2.00 -43.46
C PRO A 26 15.61 -2.00 -44.67
N ILE A 27 16.34 -0.90 -44.85
CA ILE A 27 17.44 -0.82 -45.83
C ILE A 27 18.53 -1.81 -45.40
N ARG A 28 18.78 -2.84 -46.21
CA ARG A 28 19.84 -3.83 -45.95
C ARG A 28 21.19 -3.31 -46.46
N PRO A 29 22.26 -3.29 -45.64
CA PRO A 29 23.61 -3.02 -46.13
C PRO A 29 24.10 -4.21 -46.97
N ILE A 30 24.71 -3.92 -48.12
CA ILE A 30 24.99 -4.90 -49.19
C ILE A 30 26.19 -5.84 -48.88
N PHE A 31 26.93 -5.62 -47.79
CA PHE A 31 28.11 -6.43 -47.42
C PHE A 31 27.97 -7.14 -46.07
N SER A 32 27.17 -8.21 -46.03
CA SER A 32 27.05 -9.12 -44.87
C SER A 32 26.82 -10.58 -45.30
N PHE A 33 27.73 -11.13 -46.13
CA PHE A 33 27.56 -12.46 -46.73
C PHE A 33 28.10 -13.64 -45.91
N LEU A 34 28.60 -13.42 -44.68
CA LEU A 34 29.25 -14.46 -43.86
C LEU A 34 28.82 -14.50 -42.37
N ARG A 35 27.63 -13.97 -42.02
CA ARG A 35 27.05 -14.18 -40.68
C ARG A 35 25.92 -15.21 -40.74
N ARG A 36 26.15 -16.36 -40.08
CA ARG A 36 25.10 -17.34 -39.71
C ARG A 36 23.96 -16.58 -39.04
N LYS A 37 22.71 -16.83 -39.47
CA LYS A 37 21.53 -16.33 -38.73
C LYS A 37 21.54 -17.00 -37.35
N PRO A 38 21.41 -16.24 -36.24
CA PRO A 38 21.09 -16.85 -34.96
C PRO A 38 19.67 -17.42 -35.03
N ASP A 39 19.45 -18.59 -34.42
CA ASP A 39 18.12 -19.21 -34.39
C ASP A 39 17.12 -18.31 -33.65
N PRO A 40 15.90 -18.12 -34.19
CA PRO A 40 14.88 -17.26 -33.57
C PRO A 40 14.33 -17.81 -32.24
N ASP A 41 14.67 -19.04 -31.87
CA ASP A 41 14.27 -19.66 -30.59
C ASP A 41 15.36 -19.56 -29.50
N ALA A 42 16.56 -19.05 -29.83
CA ALA A 42 17.68 -18.92 -28.89
C ALA A 42 17.56 -17.74 -27.90
N SER A 43 16.54 -16.87 -28.05
CA SER A 43 16.37 -15.65 -27.24
C SER A 43 15.26 -15.72 -26.19
N LYS A 44 14.61 -16.87 -26.01
CA LYS A 44 13.78 -17.12 -24.82
C LYS A 44 14.70 -17.63 -23.71
N PRO A 45 14.74 -17.02 -22.51
CA PRO A 45 15.41 -17.64 -21.38
C PRO A 45 14.73 -18.99 -21.13
N LYS A 46 15.51 -20.08 -21.11
CA LYS A 46 15.00 -21.40 -20.77
C LYS A 46 14.32 -21.30 -19.41
N ALA A 47 13.03 -21.65 -19.36
CA ALA A 47 12.30 -21.67 -18.10
C ALA A 47 13.04 -22.62 -17.14
N GLN A 48 13.55 -22.06 -16.04
CA GLN A 48 14.15 -22.87 -14.99
C GLN A 48 13.04 -23.74 -14.39
N ALA A 49 13.32 -25.02 -14.17
CA ALA A 49 12.36 -25.88 -13.48
C ALA A 49 12.12 -25.31 -12.07
N PRO A 50 10.87 -25.29 -11.59
CA PRO A 50 10.59 -24.77 -10.26
C PRO A 50 11.27 -25.64 -9.19
N LEU A 51 11.68 -25.01 -8.08
CA LEU A 51 12.34 -25.66 -6.95
C LEU A 51 11.39 -26.58 -6.19
N LEU A 52 10.09 -26.27 -6.19
CA LEU A 52 9.01 -27.09 -5.64
C LEU A 52 7.88 -27.21 -6.67
N THR A 53 7.24 -28.38 -6.71
CA THR A 53 6.00 -28.62 -7.46
C THR A 53 4.78 -28.29 -6.59
N GLU A 54 3.63 -28.03 -7.22
CA GLU A 54 2.39 -27.64 -6.52
C GLU A 54 1.91 -28.71 -5.53
N ASP A 55 2.19 -29.99 -5.78
CA ASP A 55 1.88 -31.12 -4.89
C ASP A 55 2.82 -31.25 -3.68
N ASN A 56 3.96 -30.56 -3.67
CA ASN A 56 5.03 -30.72 -2.67
C ASN A 56 5.45 -29.38 -2.03
N LEU A 57 4.44 -28.58 -1.62
CA LEU A 57 4.64 -27.28 -1.00
C LEU A 57 4.70 -27.33 0.53
N PHE A 58 4.19 -28.40 1.15
CA PHE A 58 4.18 -28.53 2.60
C PHE A 58 5.51 -29.04 3.16
N HIS A 59 6.24 -28.17 3.86
CA HIS A 59 7.44 -28.55 4.61
C HIS A 59 7.39 -27.94 6.02
N PRO A 60 7.71 -28.70 7.09
CA PRO A 60 7.97 -28.12 8.41
C PRO A 60 9.07 -27.07 8.35
N PHE A 61 8.98 -26.01 9.15
CA PHE A 61 9.89 -24.86 9.04
C PHE A 61 11.36 -25.25 9.21
N SER A 62 11.69 -26.23 10.07
CA SER A 62 13.06 -26.78 10.20
C SER A 62 13.58 -27.51 8.96
N LYS A 63 12.69 -28.06 8.12
CA LYS A 63 13.01 -28.89 6.95
C LYS A 63 12.78 -28.16 5.62
N SER A 64 12.30 -26.92 5.65
CA SER A 64 12.06 -26.10 4.47
C SER A 64 13.33 -25.99 3.60
N PRO A 65 13.24 -26.07 2.27
CA PRO A 65 14.38 -25.81 1.38
C PRO A 65 14.81 -24.34 1.37
N PHE A 66 14.05 -23.43 2.00
CA PHE A 66 14.29 -21.99 1.95
C PHE A 66 14.86 -21.46 3.28
N PRO A 67 16.10 -20.94 3.31
CA PRO A 67 16.72 -20.41 4.53
C PRO A 67 15.92 -19.29 5.22
N ALA A 68 15.15 -18.50 4.45
CA ALA A 68 14.28 -17.46 5.00
C ALA A 68 13.11 -18.02 5.83
N ILE A 69 12.58 -19.20 5.49
CA ILE A 69 11.52 -19.87 6.26
C ILE A 69 12.10 -20.54 7.50
N GLN A 70 13.27 -21.19 7.38
CA GLN A 70 14.00 -21.73 8.52
C GLN A 70 14.30 -20.62 9.57
N ALA A 71 14.86 -19.49 9.13
CA ALA A 71 15.15 -18.35 9.99
C ALA A 71 13.89 -17.72 10.61
N ARG A 72 12.73 -17.75 9.92
CA ARG A 72 11.44 -17.41 10.51
C ARG A 72 11.04 -18.38 11.62
N GLY A 73 11.18 -19.68 11.40
CA GLY A 73 10.95 -20.70 12.43
C GLY A 73 11.84 -20.53 13.66
N GLU A 74 13.12 -20.17 13.48
CA GLU A 74 14.01 -19.83 14.59
C GLU A 74 13.61 -18.56 15.32
N ALA A 75 13.13 -17.53 14.63
CA ALA A 75 12.60 -16.32 15.25
C ALA A 75 11.37 -16.63 16.11
N ILE A 76 10.42 -17.40 15.59
CA ILE A 76 9.21 -17.82 16.34
C ILE A 76 9.59 -18.65 17.56
N LYS A 77 10.56 -19.58 17.44
CA LYS A 77 11.10 -20.37 18.57
C LYS A 77 11.79 -19.53 19.66
N LYS A 78 12.17 -18.28 19.36
CA LYS A 78 12.76 -17.33 20.33
C LYS A 78 11.69 -16.41 20.93
N LEU A 79 10.66 -16.05 20.17
CA LEU A 79 9.67 -15.04 20.55
C LEU A 79 8.38 -15.61 21.14
N ALA A 80 7.87 -16.73 20.60
CA ALA A 80 6.54 -17.21 20.91
C ALA A 80 6.50 -18.11 22.16
N PRO A 81 5.62 -17.83 23.14
CA PRO A 81 5.39 -18.70 24.29
C PRO A 81 4.47 -19.87 23.93
N CYS A 82 4.66 -21.02 24.57
CA CYS A 82 3.77 -22.17 24.46
C CYS A 82 2.41 -21.87 25.13
N PRO A 83 1.26 -22.11 24.47
CA PRO A 83 -0.05 -21.73 24.99
C PRO A 83 -0.45 -22.47 26.27
N VAL A 84 -0.15 -23.77 26.36
CA VAL A 84 -0.57 -24.65 27.48
C VAL A 84 0.28 -24.46 28.75
N CYS A 85 1.47 -23.84 28.68
CA CYS A 85 2.34 -23.64 29.84
C CYS A 85 1.72 -22.79 30.97
N TYR A 86 0.67 -22.03 30.68
CA TYR A 86 -0.07 -21.25 31.68
C TYR A 86 -1.25 -22.01 32.30
N SER A 87 -1.86 -22.95 31.58
CA SER A 87 -3.08 -23.65 32.01
C SER A 87 -2.81 -24.95 32.75
N SER A 88 -1.62 -25.55 32.59
CA SER A 88 -1.24 -26.81 33.22
C SER A 88 -0.97 -26.65 34.72
N SER A 89 -2.02 -26.72 35.54
CA SER A 89 -1.88 -27.04 36.96
C SER A 89 -1.35 -28.48 37.11
N SER A 90 -0.07 -28.59 37.48
CA SER A 90 0.49 -29.74 38.21
C SER A 90 0.75 -31.06 37.46
N ALA A 91 0.72 -31.12 36.12
CA ALA A 91 1.07 -32.35 35.37
C ALA A 91 2.57 -32.50 35.09
N CYS A 92 3.25 -31.42 34.70
CA CYS A 92 4.70 -31.39 34.47
C CYS A 92 5.40 -30.55 35.55
N GLY A 93 6.38 -31.12 36.25
CA GLY A 93 7.05 -30.51 37.42
C GLY A 93 8.00 -29.37 37.08
N HIS A 94 7.48 -28.26 36.60
CA HIS A 94 8.23 -27.09 36.15
C HIS A 94 7.59 -25.78 36.61
N ASP A 95 8.41 -24.76 36.84
CA ASP A 95 7.97 -23.42 37.23
C ASP A 95 6.91 -22.85 36.27
N HIS A 96 6.00 -22.04 36.84
CA HIS A 96 4.88 -21.35 36.17
C HIS A 96 5.29 -20.28 35.15
N SER A 97 6.42 -20.46 34.46
CA SER A 97 6.96 -19.59 33.42
C SER A 97 6.62 -20.13 32.02
N PRO A 98 6.21 -19.27 31.06
CA PRO A 98 5.97 -19.70 29.68
C PRO A 98 7.27 -20.17 29.03
N LYS A 99 7.32 -21.46 28.66
CA LYS A 99 8.43 -21.97 27.84
C LYS A 99 8.24 -21.52 26.39
N ALA A 100 9.31 -21.08 25.74
CA ALA A 100 9.29 -20.77 24.31
C ALA A 100 9.00 -22.03 23.48
N VAL A 101 8.35 -21.85 22.32
CA VAL A 101 8.01 -22.95 21.41
C VAL A 101 9.26 -23.61 20.80
N LYS A 102 9.20 -24.93 20.61
CA LYS A 102 10.30 -25.76 20.09
C LYS A 102 9.78 -26.87 19.18
N PHE A 103 8.67 -27.48 19.56
CA PHE A 103 7.99 -28.54 18.80
C PHE A 103 7.25 -27.94 17.60
N GLU A 104 7.53 -28.50 16.42
CA GLU A 104 6.85 -28.18 15.16
C GLU A 104 5.68 -29.16 14.97
N CYS A 105 4.46 -28.62 14.81
CA CYS A 105 3.28 -29.44 14.58
C CYS A 105 3.40 -30.18 13.24
N PRO A 106 3.14 -31.51 13.19
CA PRO A 106 3.28 -32.29 11.96
C PRO A 106 2.28 -31.90 10.86
N ASP A 107 1.10 -31.36 11.22
CA ASP A 107 0.00 -31.08 10.29
C ASP A 107 0.09 -29.69 9.63
N CYS A 108 0.66 -28.70 10.34
CA CYS A 108 0.85 -27.33 9.83
C CYS A 108 2.30 -26.92 9.61
N GLY A 109 3.28 -27.61 10.21
CA GLY A 109 4.71 -27.35 10.04
C GLY A 109 5.27 -26.14 10.80
N TRP A 110 4.43 -25.44 11.57
CA TRP A 110 4.84 -24.31 12.40
C TRP A 110 5.31 -24.76 13.80
N PRO A 111 6.29 -24.07 14.40
CA PRO A 111 6.62 -24.24 15.82
C PRO A 111 5.53 -23.61 16.70
N THR A 112 4.82 -24.43 17.49
CA THR A 112 3.59 -24.03 18.20
C THR A 112 3.60 -24.35 19.69
N HIS A 113 4.36 -25.36 20.12
CA HIS A 113 4.40 -25.84 21.50
C HIS A 113 5.84 -26.05 21.98
N CYS A 114 6.08 -26.14 23.28
CA CYS A 114 7.43 -26.45 23.80
C CYS A 114 7.76 -27.96 23.74
N SER A 115 6.75 -28.83 23.76
CA SER A 115 6.86 -30.29 23.70
C SER A 115 5.70 -30.91 22.92
N GLU A 116 5.84 -32.19 22.52
CA GLU A 116 4.77 -32.97 21.88
C GLU A 116 3.61 -33.24 22.84
N GLU A 117 3.88 -33.37 24.14
CA GLU A 117 2.88 -33.58 25.19
C GLU A 117 1.91 -32.38 25.27
N HIS A 118 2.45 -31.16 25.40
CA HIS A 118 1.63 -29.94 25.43
C HIS A 118 0.87 -29.71 24.11
N TRP A 119 1.36 -30.20 22.98
CA TRP A 119 0.64 -30.15 21.70
C TRP A 119 -0.55 -31.11 21.66
N LYS A 120 -0.46 -32.28 22.32
CA LYS A 120 -1.60 -33.22 22.48
C LYS A 120 -2.62 -32.74 23.50
N GLU A 121 -2.20 -31.91 24.46
CA GLU A 121 -3.07 -31.27 25.45
C GLU A 121 -3.80 -30.03 24.89
N ASP A 122 -3.28 -29.37 23.85
CA ASP A 122 -3.93 -28.19 23.23
C ASP A 122 -5.12 -28.57 22.35
N GLU A 123 -6.29 -28.76 22.99
CA GLU A 123 -7.56 -28.88 22.28
C GLU A 123 -7.90 -27.64 21.42
N GLU A 124 -7.30 -26.46 21.64
CA GLU A 124 -7.55 -25.30 20.78
C GLU A 124 -6.77 -25.35 19.46
N HIS A 125 -5.71 -26.17 19.38
CA HIS A 125 -4.79 -26.20 18.24
C HIS A 125 -5.52 -26.45 16.90
N HIS A 126 -6.50 -27.35 16.90
CA HIS A 126 -7.27 -27.71 15.71
C HIS A 126 -8.00 -26.51 15.08
N LYS A 127 -8.35 -25.48 15.87
CA LYS A 127 -9.14 -24.31 15.41
C LYS A 127 -8.36 -23.42 14.44
N TYR A 128 -7.02 -23.44 14.52
CA TYR A 128 -6.12 -22.57 13.76
C TYR A 128 -5.02 -23.32 12.97
N CYS A 129 -4.83 -24.63 13.22
CA CYS A 129 -3.85 -25.47 12.51
C CYS A 129 -4.01 -25.44 10.97
N THR A 130 -5.24 -25.48 10.45
CA THR A 130 -5.51 -25.40 9.00
C THR A 130 -5.01 -24.09 8.38
N ARG A 131 -5.25 -22.95 9.05
CA ARG A 131 -4.82 -21.62 8.61
C ARG A 131 -3.31 -21.45 8.67
N LEU A 132 -2.65 -22.06 9.67
CA LEU A 132 -1.19 -22.15 9.74
C LEU A 132 -0.62 -22.97 8.56
N ARG A 133 -1.25 -24.10 8.23
CA ARG A 133 -0.86 -24.93 7.08
C ARG A 133 -1.03 -24.16 5.76
N GLU A 134 -2.18 -23.51 5.56
CA GLU A 134 -2.46 -22.63 4.42
C GLU A 134 -1.34 -21.59 4.22
N ALA A 135 -0.93 -20.90 5.29
CA ALA A 135 0.12 -19.89 5.23
C ALA A 135 1.54 -20.48 5.03
N ASN A 136 1.78 -21.70 5.52
CA ASN A 136 3.04 -22.42 5.28
C ASN A 136 3.19 -22.78 3.79
N GLU A 137 2.14 -23.34 3.20
CA GLU A 137 2.10 -23.70 1.77
C GLU A 137 2.22 -22.45 0.88
N ASP A 138 1.57 -21.33 1.23
CA ASP A 138 1.68 -20.06 0.50
C ASP A 138 3.11 -19.51 0.49
N GLU A 139 3.81 -19.48 1.64
CA GLU A 139 5.19 -18.99 1.69
C GLU A 139 6.18 -19.89 0.92
N HIS A 140 5.94 -21.21 0.89
CA HIS A 140 6.71 -22.13 0.05
C HIS A 140 6.40 -21.94 -1.44
N ASP A 141 5.14 -21.72 -1.79
CA ASP A 141 4.72 -21.51 -3.18
C ASP A 141 5.25 -20.19 -3.75
N LEU A 142 5.16 -19.10 -2.98
CA LEU A 142 5.77 -17.80 -3.33
C LEU A 142 7.29 -17.88 -3.57
N ARG A 143 7.96 -18.90 -3.01
CA ARG A 143 9.41 -19.13 -3.14
C ARG A 143 9.78 -20.28 -4.07
N SER A 144 8.80 -21.06 -4.55
CA SER A 144 8.97 -22.21 -5.44
C SER A 144 9.68 -21.86 -6.76
N GLY A 145 9.62 -20.60 -7.18
CA GLY A 145 10.11 -20.15 -8.48
C GLY A 145 9.22 -20.58 -9.66
N ARG A 146 8.02 -21.12 -9.42
CA ARG A 146 7.05 -21.38 -10.50
C ARG A 146 6.61 -20.07 -11.16
N ARG A 147 6.17 -20.15 -12.43
CA ARG A 147 5.53 -19.03 -13.11
C ARG A 147 4.14 -18.82 -12.52
N MET A 148 3.96 -17.72 -11.79
CA MET A 148 2.69 -17.34 -11.19
C MET A 148 1.78 -16.63 -12.20
N LYS A 149 0.86 -17.40 -12.80
CA LYS A 149 -0.23 -16.93 -13.68
C LYS A 149 -1.04 -15.82 -13.00
N GLU A 150 -1.23 -15.92 -11.68
CA GLU A 150 -1.96 -14.93 -10.87
C GLU A 150 -1.31 -13.54 -10.78
N PHE A 151 -0.03 -13.41 -11.15
CA PHE A 151 0.70 -12.13 -11.19
C PHE A 151 0.79 -11.53 -12.60
N GLU A 152 0.17 -12.16 -13.60
CA GLU A 152 0.07 -11.63 -14.96
C GLU A 152 -1.07 -10.60 -15.02
N LEU A 153 -0.72 -9.34 -14.71
CA LEU A 153 -1.70 -8.26 -14.60
C LEU A 153 -2.22 -7.81 -15.98
N PRO A 154 -3.54 -7.67 -16.17
CA PRO A 154 -4.12 -7.19 -17.42
C PRO A 154 -3.83 -5.71 -17.68
N GLY A 155 -3.80 -5.37 -18.96
CA GLY A 155 -3.60 -4.01 -19.47
C GLY A 155 -4.89 -3.16 -19.50
N PRO A 156 -4.97 -2.16 -20.40
CA PRO A 156 -6.18 -1.37 -20.63
C PRO A 156 -7.34 -2.24 -21.13
N GLN A 157 -8.54 -1.95 -20.66
CA GLN A 157 -9.78 -2.58 -21.12
C GLN A 157 -10.34 -1.97 -22.41
N GLY A 158 -11.25 -2.70 -23.05
CA GLY A 158 -12.09 -2.18 -24.13
C GLY A 158 -13.12 -1.17 -23.61
N PHE A 159 -13.47 -0.18 -24.43
CA PHE A 159 -14.45 0.86 -24.06
C PHE A 159 -15.85 0.31 -23.70
N GLU A 160 -16.25 -0.83 -24.29
CA GLU A 160 -17.54 -1.48 -24.03
C GLU A 160 -17.53 -2.38 -22.78
N GLU A 161 -16.35 -2.64 -22.19
CA GLU A 161 -16.21 -3.51 -21.03
C GLU A 161 -16.47 -2.72 -19.74
N THR A 162 -17.25 -3.28 -18.82
CA THR A 162 -17.60 -2.62 -17.55
C THR A 162 -17.01 -3.37 -16.36
N ILE A 163 -16.40 -2.61 -15.44
CA ILE A 163 -15.79 -3.15 -14.22
C ILE A 163 -16.85 -3.29 -13.14
N SER A 164 -16.94 -4.47 -12.54
CA SER A 164 -17.76 -4.69 -11.35
C SER A 164 -16.90 -4.72 -10.09
N PHE A 165 -17.34 -3.99 -9.07
CA PHE A 165 -16.66 -3.90 -7.76
C PHE A 165 -17.38 -4.71 -6.66
N ALA A 166 -18.12 -5.76 -7.04
CA ALA A 166 -18.96 -6.52 -6.11
C ALA A 166 -18.17 -7.46 -5.17
N ASN A 167 -17.15 -8.16 -5.70
CA ASN A 167 -16.24 -9.04 -4.98
C ASN A 167 -14.96 -9.26 -5.82
N TRP A 168 -13.96 -9.96 -5.26
CA TRP A 168 -12.72 -10.29 -5.97
C TRP A 168 -12.95 -11.11 -7.25
N ASP A 169 -13.79 -12.14 -7.21
CA ASP A 169 -13.99 -13.07 -8.33
C ASP A 169 -14.58 -12.38 -9.57
N VAL A 170 -15.63 -11.57 -9.39
CA VAL A 170 -16.25 -10.80 -10.47
C VAL A 170 -15.36 -9.63 -10.91
N PHE A 171 -14.58 -9.03 -10.00
CA PHE A 171 -13.58 -8.02 -10.36
C PHE A 171 -12.50 -8.62 -11.28
N TRP A 172 -11.90 -9.75 -10.92
CA TRP A 172 -10.89 -10.43 -11.74
C TRP A 172 -11.45 -10.81 -13.11
N TYR A 173 -12.65 -11.40 -13.15
CA TYR A 173 -13.33 -11.74 -14.40
C TYR A 173 -13.56 -10.51 -15.29
N THR A 174 -14.19 -9.45 -14.75
CA THR A 174 -14.49 -8.24 -15.54
C THR A 174 -13.25 -7.47 -15.97
N ARG A 175 -12.16 -7.47 -15.19
CA ARG A 175 -10.89 -6.83 -15.56
C ARG A 175 -9.99 -7.65 -16.48
N GLY A 176 -10.42 -8.85 -16.90
CA GLY A 176 -9.64 -9.71 -17.80
C GLY A 176 -8.40 -10.31 -17.14
N PHE A 177 -8.42 -10.50 -15.82
CA PHE A 177 -7.37 -11.26 -15.14
C PHE A 177 -7.41 -12.73 -15.58
N PRO A 178 -6.27 -13.44 -15.55
CA PRO A 178 -6.25 -14.88 -15.73
C PRO A 178 -7.13 -15.57 -14.67
N SER A 179 -7.79 -16.68 -15.04
CA SER A 179 -8.66 -17.41 -14.12
C SER A 179 -7.91 -17.85 -12.86
N MET A 180 -8.47 -17.52 -11.69
CA MET A 180 -7.93 -17.86 -10.37
C MET A 180 -8.50 -19.21 -9.94
N ASP A 181 -7.94 -20.29 -10.48
CA ASP A 181 -8.53 -21.63 -10.40
C ASP A 181 -8.38 -22.27 -9.00
N THR A 182 -7.51 -21.72 -8.13
CA THR A 182 -7.29 -22.20 -6.75
C THR A 182 -7.40 -21.08 -5.72
N GLU A 183 -7.80 -21.43 -4.49
CA GLU A 183 -7.81 -20.50 -3.35
C GLU A 183 -6.43 -19.91 -3.02
N ARG A 184 -5.34 -20.64 -3.32
CA ARG A 184 -3.97 -20.14 -3.14
C ARG A 184 -3.68 -18.99 -4.11
N SER A 185 -4.00 -19.15 -5.40
CA SER A 185 -3.87 -18.09 -6.40
C SER A 185 -4.69 -16.85 -6.05
N ARG A 186 -5.90 -17.03 -5.51
CA ARG A 186 -6.73 -15.93 -4.98
C ARG A 186 -6.07 -15.19 -3.81
N ARG A 187 -5.50 -15.92 -2.85
CA ARG A 187 -4.76 -15.34 -1.71
C ARG A 187 -3.55 -14.53 -2.16
N HIS A 188 -2.79 -15.05 -3.12
CA HIS A 188 -1.64 -14.35 -3.71
C HIS A 188 -2.07 -13.08 -4.47
N ALA A 189 -3.03 -13.18 -5.40
CA ALA A 189 -3.51 -12.06 -6.19
C ALA A 189 -4.14 -10.96 -5.31
N SER A 190 -5.01 -11.32 -4.36
CA SER A 190 -5.66 -10.37 -3.47
C SER A 190 -4.66 -9.66 -2.56
N LYS A 191 -3.64 -10.35 -2.03
CA LYS A 191 -2.56 -9.71 -1.24
C LYS A 191 -1.78 -8.67 -2.05
N LEU A 192 -1.50 -8.95 -3.32
CA LEU A 192 -0.78 -8.03 -4.20
C LEU A 192 -1.63 -6.79 -4.55
N LEU A 193 -2.92 -7.02 -4.85
CA LEU A 193 -3.82 -6.01 -5.41
C LEU A 193 -4.63 -5.22 -4.36
N THR A 194 -4.67 -5.67 -3.10
CA THR A 194 -5.55 -5.09 -2.07
C THR A 194 -5.44 -3.58 -1.97
N TYR A 195 -4.23 -3.01 -1.97
CA TYR A 195 -4.02 -1.56 -1.82
C TYR A 195 -4.57 -0.74 -3.00
N PRO A 196 -4.11 -0.91 -4.26
CA PRO A 196 -4.65 -0.12 -5.39
C PRO A 196 -6.13 -0.40 -5.66
N VAL A 197 -6.61 -1.64 -5.47
CA VAL A 197 -8.01 -1.98 -5.75
C VAL A 197 -8.95 -1.50 -4.63
N THR A 198 -8.52 -1.42 -3.38
CA THR A 198 -9.28 -0.73 -2.32
C THR A 198 -9.44 0.77 -2.61
N ILE A 199 -8.37 1.46 -3.05
CA ILE A 199 -8.46 2.86 -3.48
C ILE A 199 -9.43 3.00 -4.65
N GLY A 200 -9.25 2.19 -5.70
CA GLY A 200 -10.11 2.21 -6.87
C GLY A 200 -11.58 1.94 -6.52
N GLY A 201 -11.85 0.86 -5.79
CA GLY A 201 -13.18 0.46 -5.37
C GLY A 201 -13.88 1.42 -4.40
N ALA A 202 -13.13 2.26 -3.67
CA ALA A 202 -13.70 3.33 -2.85
C ALA A 202 -14.06 4.58 -3.67
N LEU A 203 -13.24 4.92 -4.67
CA LEU A 203 -13.40 6.15 -5.45
C LEU A 203 -14.31 5.99 -6.68
N HIS A 204 -14.33 4.81 -7.31
CA HIS A 204 -15.03 4.55 -8.57
C HIS A 204 -16.53 4.76 -8.47
N GLN A 205 -17.17 5.33 -9.50
CA GLN A 205 -18.60 5.66 -9.47
C GLN A 205 -19.53 4.45 -9.26
N TYR A 206 -19.14 3.27 -9.74
CA TYR A 206 -19.85 2.00 -9.55
C TYR A 206 -19.32 1.17 -8.35
N SER A 207 -18.73 1.84 -7.35
CA SER A 207 -18.35 1.25 -6.07
C SER A 207 -19.53 0.58 -5.36
N GLY A 208 -19.28 -0.49 -4.60
CA GLY A 208 -20.26 -1.04 -3.64
C GLY A 208 -20.61 -0.10 -2.47
N ILE A 209 -20.01 1.10 -2.39
CA ILE A 209 -20.23 2.12 -1.37
C ILE A 209 -21.27 3.12 -1.91
N THR A 210 -22.49 3.07 -1.38
CA THR A 210 -23.64 3.81 -1.92
C THR A 210 -24.47 4.46 -0.82
N LEU A 211 -25.38 5.37 -1.19
CA LEU A 211 -26.37 5.92 -0.25
C LEU A 211 -27.39 4.84 0.18
N ASN A 212 -27.74 3.92 -0.72
CA ASN A 212 -28.77 2.89 -0.49
C ASN A 212 -28.38 1.90 0.61
N ASN A 213 -27.10 1.52 0.70
CA ASN A 213 -26.59 0.66 1.75
C ASN A 213 -26.03 1.43 2.96
N GLN A 214 -26.29 2.74 3.06
CA GLN A 214 -25.86 3.62 4.16
C GLN A 214 -24.34 3.63 4.42
N ARG A 215 -23.53 3.11 3.47
CA ARG A 215 -22.07 3.17 3.53
C ARG A 215 -21.54 4.53 3.12
N LEU A 216 -22.19 5.18 2.15
CA LEU A 216 -21.94 6.58 1.78
C LEU A 216 -22.89 7.49 2.57
N THR A 217 -22.38 8.60 3.11
CA THR A 217 -23.22 9.62 3.77
C THR A 217 -23.65 10.71 2.77
N PRO A 218 -24.63 11.58 3.11
CA PRO A 218 -24.97 12.74 2.29
C PRO A 218 -23.84 13.77 2.14
N GLU A 219 -22.94 13.89 3.11
CA GLU A 219 -21.72 14.73 3.02
C GLU A 219 -20.64 14.07 2.17
N GLY A 220 -20.52 12.75 2.33
CA GLY A 220 -19.62 11.92 1.54
C GLY A 220 -20.00 11.88 0.07
N SER A 221 -21.30 11.85 -0.26
CA SER A 221 -21.75 11.88 -1.65
C SER A 221 -21.43 13.20 -2.33
N ARG A 222 -21.54 14.34 -1.62
CA ARG A 222 -21.10 15.65 -2.15
C ARG A 222 -19.58 15.71 -2.34
N SER A 223 -18.82 15.18 -1.38
CA SER A 223 -17.35 15.14 -1.43
C SER A 223 -16.85 14.23 -2.56
N LEU A 224 -17.42 13.02 -2.70
CA LEU A 224 -17.10 12.09 -3.78
C LEU A 224 -17.63 12.55 -5.15
N ALA A 225 -18.73 13.29 -5.23
CA ALA A 225 -19.25 13.77 -6.52
C ALA A 225 -18.25 14.69 -7.24
N ALA A 226 -17.57 15.57 -6.50
CA ALA A 226 -16.53 16.43 -7.06
C ALA A 226 -15.26 15.66 -7.44
N LEU A 227 -14.77 14.76 -6.58
CA LEU A 227 -13.66 13.87 -6.94
C LEU A 227 -13.99 13.01 -8.18
N ARG A 228 -15.22 12.48 -8.27
CA ARG A 228 -15.70 11.66 -9.39
C ARG A 228 -15.86 12.46 -10.68
N SER A 229 -16.19 13.75 -10.64
CA SER A 229 -16.21 14.58 -11.86
C SER A 229 -14.81 14.84 -12.44
N THR A 230 -13.77 14.79 -11.60
CA THR A 230 -12.37 14.72 -12.07
C THR A 230 -12.03 13.32 -12.57
N LEU A 231 -12.30 12.27 -11.78
CA LEU A 231 -11.89 10.89 -12.08
C LEU A 231 -12.53 10.30 -13.35
N HIS A 232 -13.81 10.62 -13.58
CA HIS A 232 -14.63 10.08 -14.66
C HIS A 232 -14.98 11.12 -15.72
N VAL A 233 -15.35 10.68 -16.91
CA VAL A 233 -16.00 11.56 -17.91
C VAL A 233 -17.51 11.69 -17.61
N PRO A 234 -18.20 12.72 -18.14
CA PRO A 234 -19.66 12.80 -18.03
C PRO A 234 -20.35 11.54 -18.56
N THR A 235 -21.37 11.06 -17.86
CA THR A 235 -22.07 9.80 -18.18
C THR A 235 -22.48 9.72 -19.65
N GLY A 236 -21.99 8.70 -20.36
CA GLY A 236 -22.24 8.48 -21.79
C GLY A 236 -21.13 8.99 -22.73
N ALA A 237 -20.17 9.75 -22.24
CA ALA A 237 -18.91 10.01 -22.96
C ALA A 237 -17.93 8.83 -22.79
N PRO A 238 -16.98 8.63 -23.73
CA PRO A 238 -16.04 7.53 -23.64
C PRO A 238 -14.85 7.83 -22.72
N GLU A 239 -14.61 6.96 -21.75
CA GLU A 239 -13.43 6.98 -20.86
C GLU A 239 -12.18 6.70 -21.70
N THR A 240 -11.42 7.75 -22.00
CA THR A 240 -10.27 7.69 -22.92
C THR A 240 -9.14 8.57 -22.41
N ALA A 241 -7.90 8.17 -22.73
CA ALA A 241 -6.70 8.95 -22.45
C ALA A 241 -6.81 10.43 -22.87
N GLU A 242 -7.48 10.70 -23.98
CA GLU A 242 -7.69 12.04 -24.56
C GLU A 242 -8.60 12.92 -23.68
N ALA A 243 -9.57 12.31 -22.99
CA ALA A 243 -10.48 13.01 -22.07
C ALA A 243 -9.79 13.48 -20.77
N THR A 244 -8.51 13.15 -20.57
CA THR A 244 -7.68 13.70 -19.50
C THR A 244 -7.26 15.16 -19.76
N VAL A 245 -7.31 15.63 -21.02
CA VAL A 245 -6.86 16.97 -21.38
C VAL A 245 -7.75 18.04 -20.71
N GLY A 246 -7.13 18.89 -19.89
CA GLY A 246 -7.80 19.97 -19.16
C GLY A 246 -8.34 19.58 -17.78
N LYS A 247 -8.26 18.29 -17.40
CA LYS A 247 -8.55 17.86 -16.02
C LYS A 247 -7.34 18.11 -15.10
N PRO A 248 -7.55 18.42 -13.81
CA PRO A 248 -6.48 18.46 -12.83
C PRO A 248 -5.90 17.06 -12.58
N GLN A 249 -4.65 17.00 -12.10
CA GLN A 249 -4.02 15.76 -11.68
C GLN A 249 -4.56 15.35 -10.30
N VAL A 250 -5.03 14.11 -10.15
CA VAL A 250 -5.49 13.58 -8.86
C VAL A 250 -4.29 13.15 -8.03
N ARG A 251 -4.12 13.71 -6.82
CA ARG A 251 -3.00 13.35 -5.93
C ARG A 251 -3.50 12.53 -4.75
N ILE A 252 -2.86 11.38 -4.53
CA ILE A 252 -3.22 10.46 -3.47
C ILE A 252 -2.04 10.35 -2.51
N PHE A 253 -2.24 10.85 -1.29
CA PHE A 253 -1.26 10.87 -0.23
C PHE A 253 -1.45 9.64 0.65
N ILE A 254 -0.60 8.64 0.45
CA ILE A 254 -0.59 7.39 1.23
C ILE A 254 0.34 7.60 2.42
N LEU A 255 -0.25 7.85 3.58
CA LEU A 255 0.45 8.23 4.80
C LEU A 255 0.70 7.02 5.70
N GLY A 256 1.86 7.02 6.36
CA GLY A 256 2.34 5.87 7.12
C GLY A 256 2.78 4.70 6.24
N ALA A 257 3.10 4.95 4.96
CA ALA A 257 3.37 3.90 3.98
C ALA A 257 4.55 2.99 4.37
N ARG A 258 4.30 1.68 4.39
CA ARG A 258 5.24 0.59 4.69
C ARG A 258 5.35 -0.32 3.46
N ALA A 259 4.65 -1.46 3.48
CA ALA A 259 4.62 -2.45 2.41
C ALA A 259 4.07 -1.87 1.08
N GLU A 260 3.17 -0.89 1.16
CA GLU A 260 2.56 -0.17 0.05
C GLU A 260 3.62 0.50 -0.82
N SER A 261 4.66 1.06 -0.18
CA SER A 261 5.80 1.70 -0.87
C SER A 261 6.71 0.69 -1.57
N SER A 262 6.80 -0.54 -1.04
CA SER A 262 7.66 -1.60 -1.58
C SER A 262 7.06 -2.32 -2.78
N LEU A 263 5.76 -2.14 -3.05
CA LEU A 263 5.07 -2.77 -4.17
C LEU A 263 5.64 -2.32 -5.53
N PRO A 264 5.78 -3.25 -6.51
CA PRO A 264 6.20 -2.89 -7.86
C PRO A 264 5.24 -1.85 -8.51
N PRO A 265 5.76 -0.79 -9.16
CA PRO A 265 4.91 0.21 -9.82
C PRO A 265 3.90 -0.28 -10.87
N HIS A 266 4.10 -1.45 -11.49
CA HIS A 266 3.09 -2.05 -12.39
C HIS A 266 1.85 -2.58 -11.65
N VAL A 267 1.94 -2.82 -10.34
CA VAL A 267 0.79 -3.14 -9.47
C VAL A 267 -0.01 -1.86 -9.22
N TRP A 268 0.68 -0.75 -8.95
CA TRP A 268 0.05 0.58 -8.81
C TRP A 268 -0.52 1.11 -10.13
N GLU A 269 0.05 0.74 -11.27
CA GLU A 269 -0.50 1.00 -12.61
C GLU A 269 -1.92 0.45 -12.79
N GLN A 270 -2.28 -0.64 -12.10
CA GLN A 270 -3.64 -1.18 -12.14
C GLN A 270 -4.70 -0.19 -11.65
N LEU A 271 -4.37 0.76 -10.77
CA LEU A 271 -5.27 1.85 -10.38
C LEU A 271 -5.58 2.77 -11.57
N THR A 272 -4.57 3.09 -12.39
CA THR A 272 -4.75 3.94 -13.58
C THR A 272 -5.60 3.26 -14.64
N MET A 273 -5.53 1.92 -14.73
CA MET A 273 -6.41 1.13 -15.60
C MET A 273 -7.88 1.11 -15.15
N LEU A 274 -8.19 1.51 -13.90
CA LEU A 274 -9.57 1.71 -13.43
C LEU A 274 -10.13 3.11 -13.77
N PHE A 275 -9.27 4.06 -14.17
CA PHE A 275 -9.66 5.44 -14.50
C PHE A 275 -8.86 5.94 -15.73
N PRO A 276 -9.20 5.50 -16.96
CA PRO A 276 -8.42 5.79 -18.16
C PRO A 276 -8.27 7.28 -18.51
N SER A 277 -9.17 8.13 -17.98
CA SER A 277 -9.26 9.57 -18.27
C SER A 277 -8.63 10.45 -17.18
N THR A 278 -7.71 9.93 -16.36
CA THR A 278 -7.10 10.64 -15.21
C THR A 278 -5.59 10.46 -15.13
N HIS A 279 -4.86 11.53 -14.80
CA HIS A 279 -3.47 11.46 -14.35
C HIS A 279 -3.41 11.36 -12.81
N PHE A 280 -2.69 10.38 -12.28
CA PHE A 280 -2.45 10.22 -10.85
C PHE A 280 -1.04 10.65 -10.43
N HIS A 281 -0.94 11.24 -9.23
CA HIS A 281 0.29 11.35 -8.47
C HIS A 281 0.14 10.60 -7.15
N LEU A 282 0.86 9.49 -6.97
CA LEU A 282 0.90 8.79 -5.69
C LEU A 282 2.07 9.32 -4.85
N PHE A 283 1.79 9.74 -3.62
CA PHE A 283 2.77 10.16 -2.64
C PHE A 283 2.80 9.14 -1.49
N PHE A 284 3.85 8.32 -1.43
CA PHE A 284 4.12 7.47 -0.28
C PHE A 284 4.93 8.27 0.74
N ILE A 285 4.36 8.52 1.93
CA ILE A 285 5.00 9.31 2.98
C ILE A 285 5.00 8.49 4.27
N GLY A 286 6.18 8.28 4.85
CA GLY A 286 6.35 7.60 6.13
C GLY A 286 7.81 7.26 6.43
N PRO A 287 8.18 7.04 7.70
CA PRO A 287 9.56 6.74 8.10
C PRO A 287 10.11 5.42 7.53
N GLN A 288 9.21 4.51 7.14
CA GLN A 288 9.50 3.17 6.61
C GLN A 288 9.31 3.08 5.08
N VAL A 289 9.24 4.21 4.37
CA VAL A 289 9.16 4.24 2.90
C VAL A 289 10.46 3.71 2.29
N SER A 290 10.34 2.74 1.40
CA SER A 290 11.49 2.08 0.77
C SER A 290 12.11 2.96 -0.32
N LEU A 291 13.32 3.47 -0.08
CA LEU A 291 14.04 4.27 -1.06
C LEU A 291 14.72 3.40 -2.16
N PRO A 292 14.83 3.88 -3.41
CA PRO A 292 15.57 3.21 -4.46
C PRO A 292 17.06 3.11 -4.11
N LYS A 293 17.68 1.96 -4.42
CA LYS A 293 19.13 1.79 -4.28
C LYS A 293 19.87 2.93 -5.00
N PRO A 294 20.82 3.63 -4.36
CA PRO A 294 21.63 4.63 -5.03
C PRO A 294 22.35 3.96 -6.20
N LYS A 295 22.35 4.62 -7.36
CA LYS A 295 23.18 4.17 -8.48
C LYS A 295 24.62 4.32 -8.04
N GLN A 296 25.34 3.21 -7.89
CA GLN A 296 26.79 3.25 -7.67
C GLN A 296 27.41 4.02 -8.83
N SER A 297 27.81 5.25 -8.57
CA SER A 297 28.64 6.01 -9.50
C SER A 297 29.96 5.27 -9.62
N SER A 298 30.29 4.80 -10.81
CA SER A 298 31.64 4.35 -11.14
C SER A 298 32.62 5.45 -10.71
N SER A 299 33.44 5.15 -9.70
CA SER A 299 34.36 6.11 -9.09
C SER A 299 35.44 6.51 -10.08
N THR A 300 35.26 7.67 -10.72
CA THR A 300 36.35 8.33 -11.44
C THR A 300 37.24 9.03 -10.42
N THR A 301 38.51 8.68 -10.45
CA THR A 301 39.55 9.11 -9.51
C THR A 301 39.62 10.62 -9.35
N ALA A 302 39.59 11.09 -8.10
CA ALA A 302 40.01 12.45 -7.73
C ALA A 302 40.98 12.35 -6.54
N THR A 303 42.23 12.74 -6.79
CA THR A 303 43.34 12.71 -5.84
C THR A 303 43.11 13.72 -4.72
N ALA A 304 43.38 13.33 -3.47
CA ALA A 304 43.36 14.23 -2.32
C ALA A 304 44.77 14.36 -1.74
N GLU A 305 45.29 15.59 -1.68
CA GLU A 305 46.45 15.95 -0.85
C GLU A 305 45.96 16.47 0.52
N PRO A 306 46.72 16.27 1.61
CA PRO A 306 46.24 16.51 2.97
C PRO A 306 46.56 17.92 3.49
N SER A 307 45.66 18.50 4.28
CA SER A 307 45.99 19.65 5.12
C SER A 307 45.36 19.55 6.52
N ALA A 308 46.24 19.78 7.51
CA ALA A 308 46.13 19.89 8.96
C ALA A 308 44.76 20.14 9.64
N ALA A 309 44.67 19.64 10.88
CA ALA A 309 43.61 19.90 11.88
C ALA A 309 44.19 20.62 13.13
N PRO A 310 43.51 20.69 14.31
CA PRO A 310 42.61 21.77 14.72
C PRO A 310 43.09 22.47 16.03
N PRO A 311 42.29 23.38 16.64
CA PRO A 311 41.41 23.04 17.80
C PRO A 311 40.11 23.92 17.85
N SER A 312 39.15 23.88 18.80
CA SER A 312 38.69 22.97 19.88
C SER A 312 37.32 23.44 20.44
N GLN A 313 36.49 22.51 20.97
CA GLN A 313 35.36 22.74 21.93
C GLN A 313 34.12 23.55 21.42
N GLU A 314 32.87 23.31 21.86
CA GLU A 314 32.34 22.45 22.94
C GLU A 314 30.88 21.97 22.68
N GLU A 315 30.55 20.78 23.20
CA GLU A 315 29.24 20.22 23.62
C GLU A 315 27.90 20.49 22.87
N ALA A 316 27.37 19.41 22.26
CA ALA A 316 25.94 19.07 22.31
C ALA A 316 25.78 17.53 22.38
N SER A 317 25.08 17.03 23.40
CA SER A 317 25.01 15.59 23.71
C SER A 317 24.04 14.82 22.82
N SER A 318 24.56 13.91 21.99
CA SER A 318 23.76 12.87 21.32
C SER A 318 23.79 11.56 22.13
N ALA A 319 22.61 10.96 22.33
CA ALA A 319 22.50 9.61 22.86
C ALA A 319 23.08 8.62 21.83
N LYS A 320 23.90 7.68 22.30
CA LYS A 320 24.58 6.70 21.44
C LYS A 320 23.61 5.63 20.97
N GLU A 321 23.40 5.53 19.66
CA GLU A 321 23.09 4.23 19.06
C GLU A 321 24.32 3.32 19.19
N GLU A 322 24.12 2.09 19.68
CA GLU A 322 25.18 1.08 19.72
C GLU A 322 25.46 0.54 18.31
N GLN A 323 26.39 1.16 17.59
CA GLN A 323 27.04 0.53 16.43
C GLN A 323 28.02 -0.56 16.91
N GLY A 324 27.45 -1.70 17.30
CA GLY A 324 28.18 -2.90 17.72
C GLY A 324 28.34 -3.92 16.60
N GLN A 325 29.51 -3.88 15.93
CA GLN A 325 30.12 -4.98 15.15
C GLN A 325 29.41 -5.42 13.85
N ASP A 326 30.23 -5.85 12.87
CA ASP A 326 29.79 -6.49 11.63
C ASP A 326 29.20 -7.89 11.90
N GLY A 327 27.98 -7.90 12.43
CA GLY A 327 27.17 -9.10 12.61
C GLY A 327 26.60 -9.60 11.28
N GLU A 328 26.63 -10.91 11.10
CA GLU A 328 25.96 -11.63 10.02
C GLU A 328 24.49 -11.19 9.91
N LYS A 329 24.13 -10.47 8.84
CA LYS A 329 22.77 -9.93 8.65
C LYS A 329 21.78 -11.07 8.68
N SER A 330 20.93 -11.11 9.70
CA SER A 330 19.95 -12.19 9.86
C SER A 330 19.07 -12.32 8.62
N THR A 331 19.03 -13.52 8.05
CA THR A 331 18.30 -13.84 6.81
C THR A 331 16.81 -13.52 6.89
N TYR A 332 16.28 -13.44 8.11
CA TYR A 332 14.92 -13.03 8.42
C TYR A 332 14.93 -11.92 9.47
N LEU A 333 13.94 -11.02 9.37
CA LEU A 333 13.63 -9.99 10.35
C LEU A 333 12.21 -10.29 10.86
N PRO A 334 11.98 -10.47 12.17
CA PRO A 334 10.69 -10.91 12.66
C PRO A 334 9.59 -9.86 12.40
N ASN A 335 8.39 -10.34 12.12
CA ASN A 335 7.17 -9.56 11.97
C ASN A 335 6.66 -9.09 13.34
N VAL A 336 7.45 -8.22 13.99
CA VAL A 336 7.12 -7.52 15.24
C VAL A 336 6.23 -6.31 14.89
N TYR A 337 5.45 -5.85 15.88
CA TYR A 337 4.52 -4.72 15.77
C TYR A 337 5.13 -3.43 15.16
N GLN A 338 6.44 -3.22 15.33
CA GLN A 338 7.24 -2.29 14.53
C GLN A 338 8.05 -3.06 13.48
N PRO A 339 7.56 -3.18 12.23
CA PRO A 339 8.34 -3.79 11.16
C PRO A 339 9.48 -2.87 10.73
N PRO A 340 10.66 -3.41 10.38
CA PRO A 340 11.77 -2.62 9.86
C PRO A 340 11.44 -2.06 8.47
N THR A 341 12.14 -0.98 8.07
CA THR A 341 12.04 -0.41 6.73
C THR A 341 12.28 -1.51 5.67
N PRO A 342 11.38 -1.70 4.68
CA PRO A 342 11.53 -2.76 3.70
C PRO A 342 12.75 -2.58 2.79
N ALA A 343 13.13 -3.66 2.10
CA ALA A 343 14.35 -3.69 1.32
C ALA A 343 14.39 -2.61 0.20
N PRO A 344 15.53 -1.91 -0.01
CA PRO A 344 15.65 -0.86 -1.02
C PRO A 344 15.26 -1.30 -2.44
N ILE A 345 14.39 -0.51 -3.07
CA ILE A 345 13.76 -0.80 -4.38
C ILE A 345 14.82 -0.71 -5.52
N PRO A 346 14.73 -1.51 -6.59
CA PRO A 346 15.53 -1.30 -7.79
C PRO A 346 15.29 0.09 -8.43
N SER A 347 16.37 0.84 -8.70
CA SER A 347 16.30 2.15 -9.37
C SER A 347 15.88 2.01 -10.84
N MET A 348 14.83 2.72 -11.26
CA MET A 348 14.34 2.71 -12.64
C MET A 348 15.05 3.74 -13.52
N LYS A 349 14.95 3.58 -14.85
CA LYS A 349 15.58 4.48 -15.84
C LYS A 349 15.21 5.95 -15.63
N ARG A 350 13.93 6.22 -15.30
CA ARG A 350 13.38 7.58 -15.08
C ARG A 350 13.36 8.02 -13.61
N THR A 351 13.77 7.20 -12.65
CA THR A 351 13.86 7.59 -11.24
C THR A 351 14.81 8.78 -11.08
N ARG A 352 14.38 9.79 -10.30
CA ARG A 352 15.17 10.96 -9.90
C ARG A 352 15.11 11.08 -8.38
N SER A 353 16.18 11.57 -7.76
CA SER A 353 16.10 12.05 -6.38
C SER A 353 15.23 13.31 -6.33
N SER A 354 14.46 13.47 -5.26
CA SER A 354 13.63 14.65 -5.01
C SER A 354 14.02 15.37 -3.72
N LEU A 355 15.16 15.01 -3.12
CA LEU A 355 15.69 15.59 -1.89
C LEU A 355 15.75 17.13 -1.92
N GLN A 356 16.25 17.71 -3.02
CA GLN A 356 16.33 19.17 -3.19
C GLN A 356 14.94 19.86 -3.29
N ARG A 357 13.89 19.13 -3.67
CA ARG A 357 12.53 19.66 -3.81
C ARG A 357 11.76 19.64 -2.48
N TYR A 358 12.00 18.61 -1.67
CA TYR A 358 11.20 18.31 -0.49
C TYR A 358 11.98 18.34 0.83
N GLY A 359 13.28 18.68 0.81
CA GLY A 359 14.16 18.71 1.99
C GLY A 359 14.47 17.35 2.62
N VAL A 360 13.65 16.32 2.37
CA VAL A 360 13.71 14.99 2.98
C VAL A 360 14.17 13.91 1.99
N PRO A 361 14.75 12.78 2.45
CA PRO A 361 15.15 11.66 1.60
C PRO A 361 13.97 11.16 0.76
N SER A 362 14.02 11.42 -0.54
CA SER A 362 12.87 11.23 -1.42
C SER A 362 13.27 10.98 -2.88
N TYR A 363 12.36 10.36 -3.61
CA TYR A 363 12.51 10.05 -5.03
C TYR A 363 11.20 10.26 -5.78
N THR A 364 11.28 10.53 -7.08
CA THR A 364 10.13 10.58 -7.99
C THR A 364 10.40 9.74 -9.23
N VAL A 365 9.38 9.00 -9.68
CA VAL A 365 9.36 8.21 -10.90
C VAL A 365 8.10 8.53 -11.70
N PRO A 366 8.21 9.23 -12.85
CA PRO A 366 7.15 9.23 -13.86
C PRO A 366 7.20 7.85 -14.55
N TYR A 367 6.32 6.95 -14.12
CA TYR A 367 6.33 5.55 -14.51
C TYR A 367 5.61 5.35 -15.85
N THR A 368 4.34 5.78 -15.94
CA THR A 368 3.57 5.90 -17.19
C THR A 368 3.12 7.35 -17.40
N PRO A 369 2.54 7.72 -18.56
CA PRO A 369 1.94 9.05 -18.73
C PRO A 369 0.83 9.36 -17.72
N PHE A 370 0.17 8.33 -17.17
CA PHE A 370 -0.94 8.47 -16.22
C PHE A 370 -0.54 8.22 -14.76
N LEU A 371 0.69 7.75 -14.50
CA LEU A 371 1.17 7.44 -13.15
C LEU A 371 2.52 8.06 -12.85
N THR A 372 2.53 9.03 -11.93
CA THR A 372 3.74 9.48 -11.23
C THR A 372 3.73 8.97 -9.80
N ILE A 373 4.84 8.38 -9.36
CA ILE A 373 5.05 7.93 -7.98
C ILE A 373 6.14 8.80 -7.35
N THR A 374 5.91 9.27 -6.13
CA THR A 374 6.90 9.90 -5.26
C THR A 374 6.92 9.18 -3.92
N GLY A 375 8.10 8.80 -3.44
CA GLY A 375 8.29 8.27 -2.10
C GLY A 375 9.13 9.22 -1.26
N MET A 376 8.74 9.42 0.00
CA MET A 376 9.38 10.29 0.98
C MET A 376 9.56 9.55 2.31
N GLN A 377 10.80 9.50 2.78
CA GLN A 377 11.14 8.92 4.08
C GLN A 377 11.16 10.04 5.14
N ALA A 378 9.98 10.36 5.69
CA ALA A 378 9.75 11.41 6.69
C ALA A 378 8.39 11.20 7.41
N ASN A 379 8.14 11.91 8.52
CA ASN A 379 6.77 12.06 9.03
C ASN A 379 6.02 13.07 8.13
N TYR A 380 4.70 12.95 8.03
CA TYR A 380 3.89 13.89 7.25
C TYR A 380 3.92 15.31 7.84
N ALA A 381 4.01 15.45 9.17
CA ALA A 381 4.10 16.75 9.84
C ALA A 381 5.27 17.60 9.30
N ASP A 382 6.43 16.98 9.07
CA ASP A 382 7.65 17.64 8.59
C ASP A 382 7.52 18.19 7.16
N VAL A 383 6.71 17.52 6.32
CA VAL A 383 6.52 17.86 4.90
C VAL A 383 5.22 18.59 4.62
N HIS A 384 4.28 18.68 5.57
CA HIS A 384 2.96 19.26 5.37
C HIS A 384 3.02 20.69 4.81
N ALA A 385 3.93 21.52 5.31
CA ALA A 385 4.14 22.90 4.87
C ALA A 385 4.42 23.04 3.35
N GLN A 386 4.95 21.99 2.72
CA GLN A 386 5.27 21.94 1.29
C GLN A 386 4.02 21.67 0.42
N PHE A 387 2.96 21.14 1.03
CA PHE A 387 1.71 20.78 0.37
C PHE A 387 0.55 21.71 0.75
N GLN A 388 0.51 22.25 1.97
CA GLN A 388 -0.65 22.93 2.58
C GLN A 388 -1.31 23.99 1.68
N HIS A 389 -0.51 24.78 0.94
CA HIS A 389 -1.01 25.85 0.05
C HIS A 389 -1.46 25.36 -1.32
N THR A 390 -1.25 24.08 -1.62
CA THR A 390 -1.62 23.44 -2.90
C THR A 390 -2.73 22.41 -2.76
N LEU A 391 -3.12 22.04 -1.53
CA LEU A 391 -4.13 21.00 -1.30
C LEU A 391 -5.51 21.47 -1.79
N ASP A 392 -6.13 20.67 -2.66
CA ASP A 392 -7.44 20.89 -3.24
C ASP A 392 -8.37 19.72 -2.86
N PRO A 393 -9.45 19.96 -2.08
CA PRO A 393 -10.37 18.91 -1.67
C PRO A 393 -11.17 18.27 -2.82
N TYR A 394 -11.06 18.79 -4.05
CA TYR A 394 -11.71 18.26 -5.25
C TYR A 394 -10.82 17.38 -6.14
N SER A 395 -9.49 17.41 -5.93
CA SER A 395 -8.53 16.56 -6.66
C SER A 395 -7.59 15.76 -5.76
N ASP A 396 -7.51 16.09 -4.46
CA ASP A 396 -6.61 15.43 -3.52
C ASP A 396 -7.35 14.61 -2.46
N LEU A 397 -6.71 13.53 -2.04
CA LEU A 397 -7.19 12.68 -0.95
C LEU A 397 -6.04 12.02 -0.19
N PHE A 398 -6.31 11.72 1.08
CA PHE A 398 -5.40 11.02 1.98
C PHE A 398 -5.87 9.58 2.16
N PHE A 399 -4.92 8.64 2.22
CA PHE A 399 -5.19 7.23 2.45
C PHE A 399 -4.26 6.69 3.53
N PHE A 400 -4.84 6.07 4.54
CA PHE A 400 -4.14 5.36 5.61
C PHE A 400 -4.46 3.88 5.55
N PHE A 401 -3.44 3.04 5.45
CA PHE A 401 -3.61 1.59 5.51
C PHE A 401 -3.27 1.09 6.91
N SER A 402 -4.30 0.82 7.71
CA SER A 402 -4.20 0.39 9.11
C SER A 402 -3.23 1.23 9.97
N PRO A 403 -3.51 2.54 10.15
CA PRO A 403 -2.58 3.48 10.80
C PRO A 403 -2.43 3.27 12.32
N GLY A 404 -3.33 2.51 12.95
CA GLY A 404 -3.27 2.18 14.37
C GLY A 404 -3.65 3.32 15.31
N PHE A 405 -4.53 4.23 14.88
CA PHE A 405 -4.96 5.41 15.65
C PHE A 405 -5.34 5.12 17.11
N GLY A 406 -6.08 4.03 17.34
CA GLY A 406 -6.55 3.61 18.65
C GLY A 406 -5.58 2.69 19.41
N PHE A 407 -4.39 2.39 18.89
CA PHE A 407 -3.36 1.66 19.63
C PHE A 407 -2.56 2.60 20.55
N PRO A 408 -1.97 2.09 21.64
CA PRO A 408 -1.00 2.85 22.42
C PRO A 408 0.20 3.26 21.56
N SER A 409 0.70 4.46 21.81
CA SER A 409 1.99 4.94 21.31
C SER A 409 3.11 4.18 22.01
N PRO A 410 4.18 3.78 21.29
CA PRO A 410 5.36 3.19 21.90
C PRO A 410 6.20 4.21 22.67
N ASP A 411 6.15 5.49 22.25
CA ASP A 411 7.10 6.52 22.67
C ASP A 411 6.47 7.61 23.56
N SER A 412 5.14 7.77 23.52
CA SER A 412 4.41 8.84 24.22
C SER A 412 3.51 8.31 25.34
N VAL A 413 3.72 8.82 26.56
CA VAL A 413 2.91 8.54 27.76
C VAL A 413 2.20 9.80 28.26
N ASN A 414 1.06 9.62 28.94
CA ASN A 414 0.34 10.70 29.60
C ASN A 414 1.14 11.14 30.85
N PRO A 415 1.53 12.42 30.97
CA PRO A 415 2.32 12.90 32.12
C PRO A 415 1.56 12.87 33.46
N GLU A 416 0.22 12.81 33.44
CA GLU A 416 -0.61 12.80 34.65
C GLU A 416 -0.90 11.38 35.16
N THR A 417 -1.17 10.43 34.26
CA THR A 417 -1.54 9.04 34.63
C THR A 417 -0.40 8.03 34.48
N GLY A 418 0.64 8.34 33.72
CA GLY A 418 1.71 7.41 33.36
C GLY A 418 1.32 6.34 32.33
N GLU A 419 0.08 6.32 31.86
CA GLU A 419 -0.40 5.39 30.85
C GLU A 419 0.01 5.81 29.43
N PRO A 420 0.26 4.89 28.49
CA PRO A 420 0.60 5.24 27.11
C PRO A 420 -0.55 5.98 26.42
N LEU A 421 -0.25 7.10 25.76
CA LEU A 421 -1.22 7.83 24.94
C LEU A 421 -1.61 7.01 23.72
N LEU A 422 -2.82 7.19 23.19
CA LEU A 422 -3.18 6.61 21.90
C LEU A 422 -2.38 7.29 20.77
N GLN A 423 -2.00 6.58 19.72
CA GLN A 423 -1.23 7.14 18.59
C GLN A 423 -1.94 8.33 17.92
N ILE A 424 -3.27 8.40 17.97
CA ILE A 424 -4.04 9.57 17.51
C ILE A 424 -3.87 10.83 18.37
N ALA A 425 -3.55 10.69 19.65
CA ALA A 425 -3.35 11.80 20.59
C ALA A 425 -1.86 12.07 20.88
N SER A 426 -0.98 11.15 20.49
CA SER A 426 0.46 11.25 20.65
C SER A 426 1.05 12.39 19.80
N PRO A 427 1.89 13.26 20.38
CA PRO A 427 2.52 14.36 19.66
C PRO A 427 3.59 13.91 18.65
N THR A 428 4.14 12.70 18.80
CA THR A 428 5.15 12.13 17.89
C THR A 428 4.53 11.37 16.72
N ASP A 429 3.32 10.85 16.89
CA ASP A 429 2.63 10.00 15.92
C ASP A 429 1.64 10.81 15.06
N TRP A 430 0.32 10.64 15.27
CA TRP A 430 -0.73 11.21 14.43
C TRP A 430 -1.39 12.46 15.01
N GLY A 431 -1.15 12.79 16.28
CA GLY A 431 -1.70 13.97 16.97
C GLY A 431 -1.55 15.29 16.22
N PRO A 432 -0.35 15.67 15.73
CA PRO A 432 -0.21 16.89 14.93
C PRO A 432 -0.73 16.71 13.49
N VAL A 433 -0.71 15.49 12.95
CA VAL A 433 -1.04 15.21 11.55
C VAL A 433 -2.54 15.32 11.29
N LEU A 434 -3.39 14.69 12.11
CA LEU A 434 -4.81 14.58 11.80
C LEU A 434 -5.53 15.95 11.75
N PRO A 435 -5.29 16.91 12.67
CA PRO A 435 -5.81 18.27 12.58
C PRO A 435 -5.37 19.00 11.30
N MET A 436 -4.11 18.85 10.85
CA MET A 436 -3.63 19.40 9.57
C MET A 436 -4.41 18.84 8.37
N LEU A 437 -4.75 17.54 8.40
CA LEU A 437 -5.57 16.92 7.35
C LEU A 437 -7.03 17.40 7.39
N LEU A 438 -7.64 17.52 8.59
CA LEU A 438 -8.99 18.06 8.74
C LEU A 438 -9.08 19.54 8.34
N ALA A 439 -8.01 20.31 8.51
CA ALA A 439 -7.91 21.69 8.01
C ALA A 439 -7.96 21.74 6.47
N SER A 440 -7.31 20.79 5.78
CA SER A 440 -7.28 20.73 4.30
C SER A 440 -8.63 20.48 3.62
N LYS A 441 -9.63 20.00 4.37
CA LYS A 441 -10.94 19.54 3.87
C LYS A 441 -10.87 18.45 2.78
N CYS A 442 -9.72 17.85 2.52
CA CYS A 442 -9.61 16.70 1.62
C CYS A 442 -10.28 15.47 2.25
N SER A 443 -10.67 14.49 1.44
CA SER A 443 -11.23 13.23 1.95
C SER A 443 -10.10 12.35 2.51
N ILE A 444 -10.27 11.86 3.74
CA ILE A 444 -9.31 11.01 4.44
C ILE A 444 -9.91 9.60 4.55
N PHE A 445 -9.35 8.65 3.81
CA PHE A 445 -9.74 7.25 3.84
C PHE A 445 -8.82 6.48 4.78
N VAL A 446 -9.40 5.56 5.54
CA VAL A 446 -8.69 4.76 6.53
C VAL A 446 -9.16 3.33 6.45
N THR A 447 -8.22 2.39 6.51
CA THR A 447 -8.51 0.96 6.58
C THR A 447 -8.01 0.35 7.88
N GLY A 448 -8.46 -0.86 8.21
CA GLY A 448 -8.04 -1.57 9.42
C GLY A 448 -7.90 -3.08 9.22
N PHE A 449 -7.12 -3.72 10.10
CA PHE A 449 -6.80 -5.15 10.02
C PHE A 449 -7.96 -6.06 10.43
N SER A 450 -8.75 -5.67 11.43
CA SER A 450 -9.84 -6.46 11.99
C SER A 450 -11.05 -5.58 12.36
N PRO A 451 -12.24 -6.17 12.61
CA PRO A 451 -13.40 -5.42 13.11
C PRO A 451 -13.09 -4.68 14.43
N THR A 452 -12.37 -5.33 15.34
CA THR A 452 -12.00 -4.78 16.65
C THR A 452 -11.02 -3.61 16.52
N ASP A 453 -10.08 -3.67 15.58
CA ASP A 453 -9.14 -2.57 15.35
C ASP A 453 -9.83 -1.37 14.70
N VAL A 454 -10.72 -1.60 13.73
CA VAL A 454 -11.55 -0.54 13.13
C VAL A 454 -12.41 0.13 14.20
N GLU A 455 -13.03 -0.64 15.10
CA GLU A 455 -13.82 -0.08 16.20
C GLU A 455 -12.95 0.72 17.19
N ARG A 456 -11.74 0.23 17.52
CA ARG A 456 -10.79 0.94 18.40
C ARG A 456 -10.34 2.27 17.78
N ASP A 457 -9.96 2.25 16.50
CA ASP A 457 -9.55 3.45 15.75
C ASP A 457 -10.72 4.46 15.66
N VAL A 458 -11.94 4.01 15.36
CA VAL A 458 -13.14 4.87 15.28
C VAL A 458 -13.49 5.48 16.63
N ARG A 459 -13.41 4.71 17.73
CA ARG A 459 -13.63 5.23 19.10
C ARG A 459 -12.58 6.28 19.47
N SER A 460 -11.33 6.11 19.01
CA SER A 460 -10.23 7.04 19.31
C SER A 460 -10.45 8.45 18.73
N LEU A 461 -11.12 8.58 17.57
CA LEU A 461 -11.48 9.87 16.96
C LEU A 461 -12.31 10.77 17.89
N SER A 462 -13.17 10.18 18.72
CA SER A 462 -14.06 10.91 19.62
C SER A 462 -13.38 11.37 20.91
N ALA A 463 -12.19 10.83 21.21
CA ALA A 463 -11.39 11.18 22.39
C ALA A 463 -10.15 12.02 22.05
N ALA A 464 -9.74 12.05 20.78
CA ALA A 464 -8.55 12.74 20.34
C ALA A 464 -8.70 14.28 20.37
N PRO A 465 -7.71 15.02 20.92
CA PRO A 465 -7.72 16.48 20.93
C PRO A 465 -7.70 17.03 19.49
N ASP A 466 -8.36 18.18 19.28
CA ASP A 466 -8.49 18.88 17.98
C ASP A 466 -9.07 18.07 16.80
N VAL A 467 -9.48 16.82 17.06
CA VAL A 467 -10.15 15.91 16.11
C VAL A 467 -11.61 15.71 16.52
N ALA A 468 -11.87 15.48 17.81
CA ALA A 468 -13.19 15.20 18.35
C ALA A 468 -14.20 16.29 17.97
N GLY A 469 -15.18 15.94 17.13
CA GLY A 469 -16.24 16.84 16.68
C GLY A 469 -15.89 17.79 15.53
N GLU A 470 -14.65 17.83 15.04
CA GLU A 470 -14.22 18.66 13.89
C GLU A 470 -14.23 17.91 12.54
N PHE A 471 -14.71 16.66 12.52
CA PHE A 471 -14.89 15.85 11.31
C PHE A 471 -16.35 15.49 11.01
N GLU A 472 -16.59 15.16 9.74
CA GLU A 472 -17.80 14.55 9.20
C GLU A 472 -17.45 13.19 8.57
N TRP A 473 -18.39 12.25 8.65
CA TRP A 473 -18.27 10.96 7.98
C TRP A 473 -18.47 11.12 6.48
N VAL A 474 -17.51 10.64 5.69
CA VAL A 474 -17.64 10.46 4.23
C VAL A 474 -18.14 9.05 3.94
N ILE A 475 -17.50 8.04 4.55
CA ILE A 475 -17.89 6.62 4.44
C ILE A 475 -17.97 6.04 5.85
N THR A 476 -19.09 5.37 6.16
CA THR A 476 -19.30 4.72 7.46
C THR A 476 -18.45 3.44 7.61
N PRO A 477 -17.95 3.15 8.83
CA PRO A 477 -17.17 1.94 9.09
C PRO A 477 -17.89 0.65 8.72
N GLY A 478 -17.16 -0.24 8.06
CA GLY A 478 -17.64 -1.55 7.65
C GLY A 478 -16.61 -2.30 6.81
N PRO A 479 -16.96 -3.51 6.35
CA PRO A 479 -16.03 -4.35 5.59
C PRO A 479 -15.61 -3.68 4.27
N ASN A 480 -14.38 -3.99 3.87
CA ASN A 480 -13.78 -3.68 2.59
C ASN A 480 -13.88 -4.91 1.68
N THR A 481 -14.56 -4.77 0.54
CA THR A 481 -14.70 -5.81 -0.48
C THR A 481 -13.35 -6.34 -0.99
N PHE A 482 -12.31 -5.51 -0.97
CA PHE A 482 -10.99 -5.80 -1.53
C PHE A 482 -9.92 -5.97 -0.45
N GLY A 483 -10.29 -6.46 0.74
CA GLY A 483 -9.32 -6.95 1.74
C GLY A 483 -8.50 -8.12 1.20
N SER A 484 -7.31 -8.36 1.77
CA SER A 484 -6.48 -9.50 1.36
C SER A 484 -7.07 -10.82 1.85
N GLU A 485 -7.10 -11.84 1.01
CA GLU A 485 -7.54 -13.18 1.44
C GLU A 485 -6.42 -13.98 2.13
N LYS A 486 -5.15 -13.57 2.00
CA LYS A 486 -3.97 -14.24 2.58
C LYS A 486 -3.92 -14.01 4.10
N TRP A 487 -3.58 -15.06 4.84
CA TRP A 487 -3.25 -14.96 6.27
C TRP A 487 -1.87 -14.33 6.47
N GLU A 488 -1.79 -13.29 7.29
CA GLU A 488 -0.57 -12.86 7.95
C GLU A 488 -0.59 -13.34 9.39
N ILE A 489 0.52 -13.90 9.86
CA ILE A 489 0.68 -14.45 11.21
C ILE A 489 1.75 -13.63 11.94
N ALA A 490 1.48 -13.34 13.21
CA ALA A 490 2.44 -12.69 14.09
C ALA A 490 3.50 -13.69 14.57
N ASP A 491 4.78 -13.30 14.50
CA ASP A 491 5.87 -14.22 14.88
C ASP A 491 6.02 -14.40 16.41
N PHE A 492 5.40 -13.51 17.21
CA PHE A 492 5.37 -13.59 18.67
C PHE A 492 4.24 -14.49 19.20
N ASP A 493 3.23 -14.81 18.39
CA ASP A 493 2.16 -15.74 18.75
C ASP A 493 1.47 -16.27 17.47
N PRO A 494 1.73 -17.53 17.06
CA PRO A 494 1.11 -18.14 15.89
C PRO A 494 -0.43 -18.20 15.92
N ARG A 495 -1.07 -18.01 17.08
CA ARG A 495 -2.53 -17.93 17.21
C ARG A 495 -3.07 -16.57 16.75
N VAL A 496 -2.25 -15.52 16.76
CA VAL A 496 -2.59 -14.18 16.28
C VAL A 496 -2.37 -14.12 14.77
N MET A 497 -3.47 -14.29 14.04
CA MET A 497 -3.50 -14.33 12.58
C MET A 497 -4.59 -13.41 12.03
N VAL A 498 -4.24 -12.62 11.02
CA VAL A 498 -5.12 -11.57 10.46
C VAL A 498 -5.10 -11.60 8.94
N LYS A 499 -6.26 -11.27 8.34
CA LYS A 499 -6.37 -10.97 6.91
C LYS A 499 -6.29 -9.46 6.75
N THR A 500 -5.18 -8.97 6.20
CA THR A 500 -4.88 -7.53 6.18
C THR A 500 -5.90 -6.74 5.34
N ASN A 501 -6.18 -5.49 5.74
CA ASN A 501 -7.05 -4.55 5.03
C ASN A 501 -8.55 -4.93 5.03
N TRP A 502 -9.04 -5.52 6.13
CA TRP A 502 -10.42 -6.01 6.30
C TRP A 502 -11.50 -4.94 6.22
N GLY A 503 -11.29 -3.77 6.83
CA GLY A 503 -12.33 -2.73 6.95
C GLY A 503 -11.93 -1.43 6.27
N ILE A 504 -12.91 -0.60 5.91
CA ILE A 504 -12.72 0.73 5.34
C ILE A 504 -13.76 1.73 5.88
N TRP A 505 -13.29 2.93 6.17
CA TRP A 505 -14.08 4.12 6.49
C TRP A 505 -13.41 5.37 5.92
N ALA A 506 -14.13 6.50 5.92
CA ALA A 506 -13.55 7.78 5.51
C ALA A 506 -14.19 8.95 6.25
N ILE A 507 -13.38 9.96 6.55
CA ILE A 507 -13.78 11.22 7.19
C ILE A 507 -13.28 12.42 6.39
N ARG A 508 -13.84 13.59 6.69
CA ARG A 508 -13.45 14.90 6.15
C ARG A 508 -13.56 15.93 7.26
N GLY A 509 -12.70 16.93 7.30
CA GLY A 509 -12.89 18.04 8.24
C GLY A 509 -14.12 18.88 7.91
N LYS A 510 -14.88 19.31 8.92
CA LYS A 510 -16.14 20.06 8.74
C LYS A 510 -15.96 21.34 7.95
N SER A 511 -16.88 21.63 7.04
CA SER A 511 -17.04 22.97 6.46
C SER A 511 -17.98 23.78 7.34
N ARG A 512 -17.48 24.85 7.96
CA ARG A 512 -18.31 25.83 8.68
C ARG A 512 -18.93 26.82 7.67
N ASP A 513 -19.70 26.29 6.74
CA ASP A 513 -20.47 27.11 5.80
C ASP A 513 -21.55 27.85 6.59
N VAL A 514 -21.45 29.19 6.62
CA VAL A 514 -22.46 30.04 7.25
C VAL A 514 -23.72 29.97 6.39
N GLN A 515 -24.62 29.03 6.70
CA GLN A 515 -25.97 29.06 6.18
C GLN A 515 -26.70 30.27 6.75
N GLU A 516 -26.60 31.41 6.05
CA GLU A 516 -27.48 32.54 6.26
C GLU A 516 -28.92 32.04 6.14
N HIS A 517 -29.58 31.90 7.28
CA HIS A 517 -31.00 31.57 7.35
C HIS A 517 -31.80 32.78 6.87
N GLY A 518 -31.92 32.91 5.55
CA GLY A 518 -32.78 33.88 4.90
C GLY A 518 -34.17 33.81 5.52
N LYS A 519 -34.69 34.97 5.95
CA LYS A 519 -35.92 35.09 6.76
C LYS A 519 -37.18 34.45 6.15
N PHE A 520 -37.12 34.02 4.88
CA PHE A 520 -38.17 33.29 4.18
C PHE A 520 -38.34 31.81 4.59
N SER A 521 -37.35 31.17 5.22
CA SER A 521 -37.48 29.76 5.63
C SER A 521 -38.51 29.52 6.76
N LYS A 522 -39.12 30.56 7.34
CA LYS A 522 -40.11 30.48 8.42
C LYS A 522 -41.57 30.39 7.96
N PHE A 523 -41.84 30.33 6.65
CA PHE A 523 -43.20 30.45 6.09
C PHE A 523 -43.71 29.25 5.28
N LEU A 524 -43.09 28.08 5.41
CA LEU A 524 -43.64 26.82 4.89
C LEU A 524 -43.94 25.88 6.06
N PRO A 525 -45.22 25.59 6.36
CA PRO A 525 -45.59 24.59 7.36
C PRO A 525 -45.39 23.19 6.79
N PHE A 526 -44.80 22.32 7.62
CA PHE A 526 -45.02 20.87 7.60
C PHE A 526 -46.03 20.52 8.70
#